data_AF-A0A0S7ZST3-F1
#
_entry.id   AF-A0A0S7ZST3-F1
#
_cell.length_a   1.000
_cell.length_b   1.000
_cell.length_c   1.000
_cell.angle_alpha   90.00
_cell.angle_beta   90.00
_cell.angle_gamma   90.00
#
_symmetry.space_group_name_H-M   'P 1'
#
loop_
_entity.id
_entity.type
_entity.pdbx_description
1 polymer ?
#
loop_
_entity_poly.entity_id
_entity_poly.type
_entity_poly.pdbx_seq_one_letter_code
_entity_poly.pdbx_strand_id
1 'polypeptide(L)'
;MNYLIILTLTVLLIACNSPYSSHTDKVKAALDQVDYKDGINKTEAKAIADAYLIHYGVYKGRPSYTRITEAEEQWLGEVLVVKSLATPVNAGLPPVIVDKKTGAVKWQHGPEVEKVSLDNIATGPKRTS
;
A
#
# COMPACT_ATOMS: atom_id res chain seq x y z
N MET A 1 54.42 18.42 -13.45
CA MET A 1 53.06 18.82 -13.87
C MET A 1 52.47 17.67 -14.67
N ASN A 2 51.50 16.93 -14.12
CA ASN A 2 50.56 16.01 -14.83
C ASN A 2 49.80 15.09 -13.83
N TYR A 3 49.13 15.66 -12.83
CA TYR A 3 48.19 14.90 -11.98
C TYR A 3 46.86 15.62 -11.81
N LEU A 4 46.47 16.43 -12.81
CA LEU A 4 45.25 17.24 -12.79
C LEU A 4 44.26 16.83 -13.88
N ILE A 5 44.27 15.55 -14.27
CA ILE A 5 43.32 14.94 -15.22
C ILE A 5 42.75 13.62 -14.66
N ILE A 6 42.68 13.48 -13.33
CA ILE A 6 41.97 12.37 -12.67
C ILE A 6 41.05 12.93 -11.57
N LEU A 7 40.51 14.15 -11.78
CA LEU A 7 39.57 14.77 -10.83
C LEU A 7 38.22 15.14 -11.48
N THR A 8 37.96 14.71 -12.70
CA THR A 8 36.75 15.08 -13.46
C THR A 8 36.12 13.91 -14.24
N LEU A 9 36.30 12.66 -13.77
CA LEU A 9 35.69 11.48 -14.39
C LEU A 9 35.08 10.50 -13.37
N THR A 10 34.43 11.01 -12.33
CA THR A 10 33.56 10.23 -11.44
C THR A 10 32.18 10.88 -11.27
N VAL A 11 31.76 11.67 -12.25
CA VAL A 11 30.37 12.14 -12.40
C VAL A 11 29.80 11.45 -13.62
N LEU A 12 29.51 10.15 -13.56
CA LEU A 12 28.59 9.46 -14.50
C LEU A 12 28.43 7.96 -14.15
N LEU A 13 28.00 7.68 -12.93
CA LEU A 13 27.25 6.45 -12.62
C LEU A 13 25.93 6.93 -12.00
N ILE A 14 24.97 7.35 -12.84
CA ILE A 14 23.83 6.51 -13.21
C ILE A 14 23.21 5.83 -11.97
N ALA A 15 22.82 6.64 -10.98
CA ALA A 15 21.65 6.31 -10.17
C ALA A 15 20.43 6.67 -11.03
N CYS A 16 20.06 5.77 -11.93
CA CYS A 16 18.74 5.75 -12.54
C CYS A 16 17.75 5.33 -11.44
N ASN A 17 17.51 6.22 -10.47
CA ASN A 17 16.42 6.04 -9.52
C ASN A 17 15.14 6.25 -10.33
N SER A 18 14.53 5.14 -10.72
CA SER A 18 13.17 5.12 -11.25
C SER A 18 12.29 6.01 -10.37
N PRO A 19 11.67 7.08 -10.90
CA PRO A 19 10.76 7.93 -10.12
C PRO A 19 9.43 7.22 -9.81
N TYR A 20 9.25 5.97 -10.25
CA TYR A 20 8.07 5.16 -9.99
C TYR A 20 8.24 4.36 -8.70
N SER A 21 7.75 4.90 -7.58
CA SER A 21 7.51 4.09 -6.38
C SER A 21 6.41 3.08 -6.64
N SER A 22 6.62 1.84 -6.21
CA SER A 22 5.62 0.79 -6.39
C SER A 22 4.35 1.12 -5.60
N HIS A 23 3.22 0.52 -6.00
CA HIS A 23 1.98 0.69 -5.24
C HIS A 23 2.16 0.31 -3.76
N THR A 24 2.90 -0.77 -3.51
CA THR A 24 3.24 -1.24 -2.16
C THR A 24 4.05 -0.20 -1.37
N ASP A 25 5.04 0.46 -1.99
CA ASP A 25 5.83 1.49 -1.30
C ASP A 25 4.99 2.70 -0.91
N LYS A 26 4.06 3.11 -1.80
CA LYS A 26 3.14 4.22 -1.51
C LYS A 26 2.20 3.90 -0.35
N VAL A 27 1.67 2.67 -0.34
CA VAL A 27 0.80 2.21 0.76
C VAL A 27 1.60 2.08 2.06
N LYS A 28 2.84 1.59 2.01
CA LYS A 28 3.73 1.54 3.17
C LYS A 28 3.98 2.94 3.75
N ALA A 29 4.38 3.89 2.91
CA ALA A 29 4.62 5.26 3.36
C ALA A 29 3.36 5.92 3.96
N ALA A 30 2.17 5.61 3.42
CA ALA A 30 0.91 6.10 3.98
C ALA A 30 0.58 5.42 5.32
N LEU A 31 0.85 4.11 5.46
CA LEU A 31 0.63 3.36 6.68
C LEU A 31 1.56 3.85 7.82
N ASP A 32 2.81 4.18 7.50
CA ASP A 32 3.79 4.71 8.46
C ASP A 32 3.38 6.08 9.03
N GLN A 33 2.46 6.79 8.37
CA GLN A 33 1.93 8.09 8.81
C GLN A 33 0.65 7.98 9.63
N VAL A 34 0.09 6.79 9.82
CA VAL A 34 -1.15 6.62 10.57
C VAL A 34 -0.93 6.92 12.05
N ASP A 35 -1.68 7.88 12.59
CA ASP A 35 -1.76 8.10 14.02
C ASP A 35 -2.94 7.30 14.61
N TYR A 36 -2.66 6.50 15.62
CA TYR A 36 -3.65 5.65 16.29
C TYR A 36 -4.17 6.27 17.60
N LYS A 37 -3.69 7.46 17.99
CA LYS A 37 -3.99 8.06 19.30
C LYS A 37 -5.39 8.67 19.40
N ASP A 38 -5.82 9.37 18.35
CA ASP A 38 -7.04 10.19 18.36
C ASP A 38 -8.17 9.58 17.49
N GLY A 39 -8.10 8.26 17.29
CA GLY A 39 -8.95 7.56 16.33
C GLY A 39 -8.45 7.72 14.90
N ILE A 40 -9.11 7.01 14.00
CA ILE A 40 -8.70 6.83 12.61
C ILE A 40 -9.56 7.71 11.72
N ASN A 41 -8.93 8.61 10.98
CA ASN A 41 -9.58 9.40 9.94
C ASN A 41 -9.71 8.63 8.62
N LYS A 42 -10.44 9.21 7.66
CA LYS A 42 -10.70 8.57 6.35
C LYS A 42 -9.44 8.20 5.57
N THR A 43 -8.41 9.04 5.61
CA THR A 43 -7.14 8.83 4.88
C THR A 43 -6.34 7.69 5.52
N GLU A 44 -6.30 7.66 6.85
CA GLU A 44 -5.66 6.60 7.62
C GLU A 44 -6.37 5.26 7.44
N ALA A 45 -7.70 5.26 7.48
CA ALA A 45 -8.52 4.08 7.21
C ALA A 45 -8.22 3.51 5.82
N LYS A 46 -8.01 4.39 4.82
CA LYS A 46 -7.61 3.97 3.48
C LYS A 46 -6.24 3.30 3.48
N ALA A 47 -5.27 3.89 4.17
CA ALA A 47 -3.93 3.32 4.27
C ALA A 47 -3.95 1.93 4.94
N ILE A 48 -4.69 1.79 6.06
CA ILE A 48 -4.88 0.53 6.78
C ILE A 48 -5.53 -0.52 5.87
N ALA A 49 -6.63 -0.17 5.20
CA ALA A 49 -7.38 -1.11 4.37
C ALA A 49 -6.60 -1.54 3.11
N ASP A 50 -5.90 -0.61 2.46
CA ASP A 50 -5.02 -0.94 1.32
C ASP A 50 -3.87 -1.85 1.76
N ALA A 51 -3.22 -1.54 2.89
CA ALA A 51 -2.15 -2.35 3.46
C ALA A 51 -2.62 -3.77 3.79
N TYR A 52 -3.82 -3.88 4.38
CA TYR A 52 -4.44 -5.17 4.68
C TYR A 52 -4.66 -6.00 3.41
N LEU A 53 -5.18 -5.39 2.34
CA LEU A 53 -5.39 -6.08 1.06
C LEU A 53 -4.08 -6.48 0.37
N ILE A 54 -2.99 -5.74 0.55
CA ILE A 54 -1.67 -6.17 0.04
C ILE A 54 -1.25 -7.49 0.72
N HIS A 55 -1.52 -7.63 2.02
CA HIS A 55 -1.11 -8.81 2.77
C HIS A 55 -2.06 -10.00 2.59
N TYR A 56 -3.37 -9.77 2.63
CA TYR A 56 -4.39 -10.83 2.68
C TYR A 56 -5.36 -10.82 1.48
N GLY A 57 -5.37 -9.75 0.70
CA GLY A 57 -6.40 -9.44 -0.30
C GLY A 57 -6.13 -9.92 -1.73
N VAL A 58 -5.35 -10.99 -1.92
CA VAL A 58 -4.94 -11.42 -3.27
C VAL A 58 -6.14 -11.83 -4.11
N TYR A 59 -6.59 -10.93 -4.98
CA TYR A 59 -7.70 -11.18 -5.91
C TYR A 59 -7.20 -11.45 -7.32
N LYS A 60 -7.16 -12.72 -7.73
CA LYS A 60 -6.84 -13.15 -9.11
C LYS A 60 -5.56 -12.52 -9.68
N GLY A 61 -4.57 -12.24 -8.84
CA GLY A 61 -3.32 -11.57 -9.23
C GLY A 61 -3.46 -10.13 -9.71
N ARG A 62 -4.59 -9.46 -9.43
CA ARG A 62 -4.83 -8.06 -9.81
C ARG A 62 -4.55 -7.13 -8.63
N PRO A 63 -3.99 -5.93 -8.88
CA PRO A 63 -3.90 -4.89 -7.86
C PRO A 63 -5.30 -4.53 -7.36
N SER A 64 -5.47 -4.60 -6.05
CA SER A 64 -6.68 -4.20 -5.34
C SER A 64 -6.39 -2.97 -4.48
N TYR A 65 -7.34 -2.07 -4.40
CA TYR A 65 -7.30 -0.89 -3.52
C TYR A 65 -8.70 -0.63 -3.01
N THR A 66 -8.79 0.21 -1.99
CA THR A 66 -10.04 0.52 -1.32
C THR A 66 -10.51 1.93 -1.63
N ARG A 67 -11.83 2.09 -1.74
CA ARG A 67 -12.50 3.37 -1.57
C ARG A 67 -13.19 3.36 -0.21
N ILE A 68 -12.83 4.32 0.64
CA ILE A 68 -13.39 4.43 1.98
C ILE A 68 -14.70 5.21 1.95
N THR A 69 -15.72 4.60 2.55
CA THR A 69 -17.02 5.21 2.83
C THR A 69 -17.24 5.24 4.34
N GLU A 70 -17.95 6.24 4.82
CA GLU A 70 -18.25 6.39 6.25
C GLU A 70 -19.43 5.52 6.66
N ALA A 71 -19.31 4.84 7.80
CA ALA A 71 -20.40 4.29 8.59
C ALA A 71 -20.30 4.83 10.03
N GLU A 72 -21.25 4.50 10.91
CA GLU A 72 -21.33 5.06 12.28
C GLU A 72 -19.99 4.91 13.04
N GLU A 73 -19.66 3.69 13.46
CA GLU A 73 -18.46 3.40 14.24
C GLU A 73 -17.28 2.88 13.39
N GLN A 74 -17.48 2.78 12.08
CA GLN A 74 -16.58 2.07 11.18
C GLN A 74 -16.35 2.82 9.87
N TRP A 75 -15.23 2.54 9.23
CA TRP A 75 -14.95 2.86 7.84
C TRP A 75 -15.14 1.61 6.99
N LEU A 76 -15.83 1.77 5.86
CA LEU A 76 -16.10 0.69 4.90
C LEU A 76 -15.22 0.88 3.66
N GLY A 77 -14.23 0.02 3.48
CA GLY A 77 -13.35 -0.05 2.32
C GLY A 77 -13.94 -0.91 1.21
N GLU A 78 -14.60 -0.28 0.25
CA GLU A 78 -15.07 -0.91 -0.98
C GLU A 78 -13.85 -1.39 -1.80
N VAL A 79 -13.78 -2.69 -2.09
CA VAL A 79 -12.65 -3.27 -2.84
C VAL A 79 -12.80 -2.99 -4.33
N LEU A 80 -11.82 -2.30 -4.88
CA LEU A 80 -11.73 -1.94 -6.29
C LEU A 80 -10.56 -2.70 -6.93
N VAL A 81 -10.75 -3.12 -8.18
CA VAL A 81 -9.73 -3.80 -8.98
C VAL A 81 -9.50 -3.06 -10.30
N VAL A 82 -8.27 -3.10 -10.81
CA VAL A 82 -7.98 -2.59 -12.16
C VAL A 82 -8.24 -3.68 -13.19
N LYS A 83 -9.26 -3.50 -14.04
CA LYS A 83 -9.60 -4.43 -15.14
C LYS A 83 -9.14 -3.82 -16.48
N SER A 84 -7.82 -3.75 -16.67
CA SER A 84 -7.13 -3.14 -17.84
C SER A 84 -7.41 -1.63 -18.06
N LEU A 85 -6.40 -0.89 -18.55
CA LEU A 85 -6.50 0.55 -18.89
C LEU A 85 -6.96 1.49 -17.76
N ALA A 86 -6.39 1.31 -16.56
CA ALA A 86 -6.39 2.28 -15.46
C ALA A 86 -7.72 2.64 -14.77
N THR A 87 -8.88 2.18 -15.25
CA THR A 87 -10.16 2.50 -14.59
C THR A 87 -10.45 1.54 -13.43
N PRO A 88 -10.64 2.07 -12.20
CA PRO A 88 -11.18 1.31 -11.11
C PRO A 88 -12.59 0.79 -11.34
N VAL A 89 -12.80 -0.49 -11.05
CA VAL A 89 -14.13 -1.08 -10.97
C VAL A 89 -14.31 -1.77 -9.64
N ASN A 90 -15.53 -1.71 -9.10
CA ASN A 90 -15.89 -2.48 -7.91
C ASN A 90 -15.71 -3.98 -8.20
N ALA A 91 -15.05 -4.69 -7.28
CA ALA A 91 -14.74 -6.12 -7.41
C ALA A 91 -15.94 -7.04 -7.10
N GLY A 92 -17.05 -6.50 -6.60
CA GLY A 92 -18.20 -7.24 -6.09
C GLY A 92 -17.89 -8.00 -4.79
N LEU A 93 -16.87 -7.55 -4.04
CA LEU A 93 -16.42 -8.19 -2.81
C LEU A 93 -17.00 -7.49 -1.58
N PRO A 94 -17.15 -8.21 -0.46
CA PRO A 94 -17.51 -7.59 0.82
C PRO A 94 -16.50 -6.48 1.17
N PRO A 95 -16.93 -5.42 1.86
CA PRO A 95 -16.05 -4.32 2.24
C PRO A 95 -15.04 -4.76 3.30
N VAL A 96 -13.83 -4.19 3.24
CA VAL A 96 -12.88 -4.24 4.36
C VAL A 96 -13.38 -3.27 5.42
N ILE A 97 -13.50 -3.72 6.66
CA ILE A 97 -14.04 -2.91 7.75
C ILE A 97 -12.86 -2.45 8.62
N VAL A 98 -12.73 -1.14 8.80
CA VAL A 98 -11.73 -0.53 9.70
C VAL A 98 -12.49 0.13 10.87
N ASP A 99 -12.11 -0.18 12.10
CA ASP A 99 -12.67 0.45 13.29
C ASP A 99 -12.19 1.90 13.43
N LYS A 100 -13.10 2.85 13.67
CA LYS A 100 -12.78 4.28 13.77
C LYS A 100 -11.95 4.64 15.00
N LYS A 101 -11.96 3.85 16.07
CA LYS A 101 -11.27 4.20 17.32
C LYS A 101 -9.87 3.58 17.38
N THR A 102 -9.76 2.34 16.92
CA THR A 102 -8.58 1.50 17.13
C THR A 102 -7.78 1.26 15.85
N GLY A 103 -8.39 1.40 14.69
CA GLY A 103 -7.79 0.98 13.42
C GLY A 103 -7.69 -0.53 13.23
N ALA A 104 -8.31 -1.31 14.13
CA ALA A 104 -8.48 -2.73 13.93
C ALA A 104 -9.23 -2.98 12.62
N VAL A 105 -8.80 -3.99 11.89
CA VAL A 105 -9.32 -4.26 10.55
C VAL A 105 -9.79 -5.69 10.44
N LYS A 106 -10.92 -5.89 9.76
CA LYS A 106 -11.45 -7.21 9.47
C LYS A 106 -12.04 -7.26 8.08
N TRP A 107 -12.03 -8.45 7.51
CA TRP A 107 -12.61 -8.71 6.21
C TRP A 107 -13.13 -10.13 6.13
N GLN A 108 -14.21 -10.35 5.39
CA GLN A 108 -14.84 -11.67 5.30
C GLN A 108 -13.88 -12.76 4.76
N HIS A 109 -12.88 -12.38 3.98
CA HIS A 109 -11.94 -13.31 3.34
C HIS A 109 -10.55 -13.32 3.98
N GLY A 110 -10.37 -12.66 5.13
CA GLY A 110 -9.07 -12.61 5.80
C GLY A 110 -9.20 -12.58 7.33
N PRO A 111 -8.07 -12.60 8.05
CA PRO A 111 -8.07 -12.55 9.50
C PRO A 111 -8.48 -11.16 10.02
N GLU A 112 -8.98 -11.11 11.24
CA GLU A 112 -9.04 -9.85 11.99
C GLU A 112 -7.65 -9.50 12.51
N VAL A 113 -7.25 -8.24 12.35
CA VAL A 113 -5.91 -7.75 12.70
C VAL A 113 -6.05 -6.44 13.43
N GLU A 114 -5.49 -6.35 14.63
CA GLU A 114 -5.52 -5.12 15.44
C GLU A 114 -4.70 -4.00 14.80
N LYS A 115 -3.54 -4.33 14.21
CA LYS A 115 -2.66 -3.38 13.54
C LYS A 115 -1.96 -4.01 12.35
N VAL A 116 -2.12 -3.40 11.19
CA VAL A 116 -1.48 -3.85 9.95
C VAL A 116 -0.02 -3.41 9.92
N SER A 117 0.89 -4.28 9.48
CA SER A 117 2.28 -3.95 9.16
C SER A 117 2.67 -4.58 7.82
N LEU A 118 3.47 -3.86 7.04
CA LEU A 118 4.01 -4.33 5.76
C LEU A 118 5.49 -4.72 5.84
N ASP A 119 6.08 -4.76 7.03
CA ASP A 119 7.53 -5.00 7.19
C ASP A 119 7.97 -6.42 6.83
N ASN A 120 7.04 -7.37 6.85
CA ASN A 120 7.31 -8.79 6.59
C ASN A 120 6.77 -9.29 5.22
N ILE A 121 6.31 -8.39 4.35
CA ILE A 121 5.89 -8.79 3.01
C ILE A 121 7.16 -8.95 2.19
N ALA A 122 7.58 -10.21 1.99
CA ALA A 122 8.58 -10.54 0.99
C ALA A 122 8.11 -9.93 -0.33
N THR A 123 8.80 -8.88 -0.78
CA THR A 123 8.61 -8.35 -2.12
C THR A 123 8.75 -9.53 -3.08
N GLY A 124 7.78 -9.67 -3.98
CA GLY A 124 7.58 -10.87 -4.81
C GLY A 124 8.84 -11.38 -5.52
N PRO A 125 8.76 -12.57 -6.13
CA PRO A 125 9.92 -13.41 -6.45
C PRO A 125 11.02 -12.61 -7.14
N LYS A 126 12.27 -12.73 -6.64
CA LYS A 126 13.47 -12.42 -7.44
C LYS A 126 13.29 -13.14 -8.76
N ARG A 127 13.00 -12.41 -9.83
CA ARG A 127 13.16 -12.90 -11.19
C ARG A 127 14.65 -13.21 -11.34
N THR A 128 15.02 -14.46 -11.09
CA THR A 128 16.27 -15.01 -11.59
C THR A 128 16.14 -15.05 -13.10
N SER A 129 16.85 -14.13 -13.76
CA SER A 129 17.14 -14.20 -15.19
C SER A 129 17.91 -15.47 -15.53
#